data_AF-A0A5C1MBP0-F1
#
_entry.id   AF-A0A5C1MBP0-F1
#
_cell.length_a   1.000
_cell.length_b   1.000
_cell.length_c   1.000
_cell.angle_alpha   90.00
_cell.angle_beta   90.00
_cell.angle_gamma   90.00
#
_symmetry.space_group_name_H-M   'P 1'
#
loop_
_entity.id
_entity.type
_entity.pdbx_description
1 polymer ?
#
loop_
_entity_poly.entity_id
_entity_poly.type
_entity_poly.pdbx_seq_one_letter_code
_entity_poly.pdbx_strand_id
1 'polypeptide(L)'
;METKLLEETLVQQLQLFEELHALLEQETDELARMNLDAMEDVNRQKKDLAERVEAHNGSLRRMIAMIASEQGLASGVTLGSIAAAMGHKGDLVRLRHKLTVAAQRVQDTAAVNSTISERFARTASMTLGHLSRQINRSSVYGASGGYQQRSSVAVMINREA
;
A
#
# COMPACT_ATOMS: atom_id res chain seq x y z
N MET A 1 -31.54 -42.48 -7.86
CA MET A 1 -31.26 -41.46 -8.89
C MET A 1 -30.63 -40.23 -8.22
N GLU A 2 -31.15 -39.79 -7.08
CA GLU A 2 -30.59 -38.66 -6.29
C GLU A 2 -29.17 -38.88 -5.76
N THR A 3 -28.79 -40.10 -5.37
CA THR A 3 -27.44 -40.41 -4.86
C THR A 3 -26.35 -40.30 -5.92
N LYS A 4 -26.64 -40.69 -7.18
CA LYS A 4 -25.71 -40.50 -8.31
C LYS A 4 -25.54 -39.02 -8.67
N LEU A 5 -26.63 -38.25 -8.65
CA LEU A 5 -26.58 -36.81 -8.89
C LEU A 5 -25.74 -36.09 -7.82
N LEU A 6 -25.85 -36.52 -6.55
CA LEU A 6 -25.02 -36.00 -5.46
C LEU A 6 -23.54 -36.35 -5.65
N GLU A 7 -23.23 -37.60 -6.01
CA GLU A 7 -21.86 -38.05 -6.30
C GLU A 7 -21.24 -37.26 -7.46
N GLU A 8 -21.98 -37.09 -8.57
CA GLU A 8 -21.56 -36.26 -9.71
C GLU A 8 -21.32 -34.81 -9.33
N THR A 9 -22.18 -34.22 -8.49
CA THR A 9 -22.04 -32.84 -8.01
C THR A 9 -20.81 -32.69 -7.09
N LEU A 10 -20.53 -33.67 -6.24
CA LEU A 10 -19.35 -33.67 -5.37
C LEU A 10 -18.05 -33.82 -6.17
N VAL A 11 -18.05 -34.67 -7.20
CA VAL A 11 -16.90 -34.82 -8.11
C VAL A 11 -16.64 -33.51 -8.86
N GLN A 12 -17.69 -32.84 -9.38
CA GLN A 12 -17.54 -31.53 -10.01
C GLN A 12 -17.02 -30.47 -9.03
N GLN A 13 -17.52 -30.45 -7.79
CA GLN A 13 -17.05 -29.52 -6.76
C GLN A 13 -15.58 -29.76 -6.40
N LEU A 14 -15.14 -31.03 -6.36
CA LEU A 14 -13.74 -31.39 -6.12
C LEU A 14 -12.85 -30.90 -7.26
N GLN A 15 -13.24 -31.14 -8.51
CA GLN A 15 -12.49 -30.67 -9.70
C GLN A 15 -12.33 -29.14 -9.69
N LEU A 16 -13.40 -28.40 -9.37
CA LEU A 16 -13.34 -26.94 -9.26
C LEU A 16 -12.39 -26.46 -8.15
N PHE A 17 -12.30 -27.18 -7.03
CA PHE A 17 -11.34 -26.86 -5.97
C PHE A 17 -9.90 -27.19 -6.37
N GLU A 18 -9.66 -28.28 -7.10
CA GLU A 18 -8.35 -28.63 -7.62
C GLU A 18 -7.86 -27.61 -8.67
N GLU A 19 -8.73 -27.17 -9.58
CA GLU A 19 -8.43 -26.10 -10.55
C GLU A 19 -8.09 -24.77 -9.83
N LEU A 20 -8.87 -24.43 -8.80
CA LEU A 20 -8.63 -23.22 -8.00
C LEU A 20 -7.31 -23.29 -7.23
N HIS A 21 -6.95 -24.47 -6.71
CA HIS A 21 -5.67 -24.69 -6.04
C HIS A 21 -4.50 -24.48 -7.00
N ALA A 22 -4.59 -25.06 -8.21
CA ALA A 22 -3.54 -24.89 -9.23
C ALA A 22 -3.35 -23.42 -9.62
N LEU A 23 -4.43 -22.63 -9.71
CA LEU A 23 -4.35 -21.19 -9.96
C LEU A 23 -3.68 -20.43 -8.81
N LEU A 24 -3.93 -20.82 -7.56
CA LEU A 24 -3.28 -20.22 -6.39
C LEU A 24 -1.81 -20.59 -6.27
N GLU A 25 -1.42 -21.81 -6.63
CA GLU A 25 -0.02 -22.21 -6.74
C GLU A 25 0.69 -21.40 -7.82
N GLN A 26 0.06 -21.23 -8.99
CA GLN A 26 0.59 -20.37 -10.05
C GLN A 26 0.71 -18.91 -9.59
N GLU A 27 -0.28 -18.37 -8.87
CA GLU A 27 -0.20 -17.02 -8.29
C GLU A 27 0.96 -16.91 -7.29
N THR A 28 1.15 -17.93 -6.45
CA THR A 28 2.26 -18.00 -5.49
C THR A 28 3.61 -18.01 -6.20
N ASP A 29 3.74 -18.75 -7.30
CA ASP A 29 4.96 -18.81 -8.10
C ASP A 29 5.24 -17.48 -8.79
N GLU A 30 4.24 -16.81 -9.36
CA GLU A 30 4.43 -15.48 -9.96
C GLU A 30 4.77 -14.42 -8.90
N LEU A 31 4.19 -14.49 -7.69
CA LEU A 31 4.57 -13.65 -6.55
C LEU A 31 5.99 -13.95 -6.06
N ALA A 32 6.41 -15.22 -6.04
CA ALA A 32 7.77 -15.61 -5.67
C ALA A 32 8.81 -15.14 -6.69
N ARG A 33 8.42 -15.00 -7.97
CA ARG A 33 9.24 -14.37 -9.02
C ARG A 33 9.32 -12.85 -8.90
N MET A 34 8.41 -12.21 -8.17
CA MET A 34 8.61 -10.82 -7.79
C MET A 34 9.83 -10.75 -6.87
N ASN A 35 10.84 -10.00 -7.29
CA ASN A 35 12.05 -9.83 -6.49
C ASN A 35 11.76 -8.89 -5.30
N LEU A 36 11.14 -9.44 -4.26
CA LEU A 36 10.76 -8.72 -3.04
C LEU A 36 11.98 -8.14 -2.33
N ASP A 37 13.12 -8.85 -2.36
CA ASP A 37 14.39 -8.37 -1.80
C ASP A 37 14.88 -7.12 -2.53
N ALA A 38 14.85 -7.12 -3.86
CA ALA A 38 15.18 -5.94 -4.66
C ALA A 38 14.19 -4.79 -4.41
N MET A 39 12.91 -5.08 -4.19
CA MET A 39 11.93 -4.06 -3.81
C MET A 39 12.23 -3.46 -2.43
N GLU A 40 12.65 -4.27 -1.46
CA GLU A 40 13.05 -3.80 -0.13
C GLU A 40 14.30 -2.90 -0.22
N ASP A 41 15.32 -3.34 -0.96
CA ASP A 41 16.54 -2.55 -1.17
C ASP A 41 16.24 -1.21 -1.85
N VAL A 42 15.40 -1.22 -2.89
CA VAL A 42 14.96 -0.01 -3.58
C VAL A 42 14.14 0.90 -2.64
N ASN A 43 13.33 0.34 -1.74
CA ASN A 43 12.62 1.11 -0.72
C ASN A 43 13.57 1.74 0.31
N ARG A 44 14.60 1.00 0.73
CA ARG A 44 15.64 1.51 1.63
C ARG A 44 16.41 2.67 1.01
N GLN A 45 16.80 2.53 -0.26
CA GLN A 45 17.46 3.59 -1.03
C GLN A 45 16.56 4.83 -1.20
N LYS A 46 15.26 4.63 -1.49
CA LYS A 46 14.27 5.72 -1.55
C LYS A 46 14.19 6.50 -0.24
N LYS A 47 14.18 5.79 0.89
CA LYS A 47 14.13 6.40 2.23
C LYS A 47 15.40 7.22 2.53
N ASP A 48 16.59 6.66 2.31
CA ASP A 48 17.86 7.39 2.48
C ASP A 48 17.89 8.67 1.63
N LEU A 49 17.49 8.57 0.36
CA LEU A 49 17.47 9.73 -0.54
C LEU A 49 16.48 10.80 -0.06
N ALA A 50 15.30 10.40 0.42
CA ALA A 50 14.29 11.33 0.95
C ALA A 50 14.81 12.07 2.19
N GLU A 51 15.47 11.36 3.11
CA GLU A 51 16.08 11.94 4.31
C GLU A 51 17.19 12.94 3.94
N ARG A 52 18.03 12.62 2.96
CA ARG A 52 19.07 13.51 2.45
C ARG A 52 18.50 14.76 1.77
N VAL A 53 17.42 14.61 1.00
CA VAL A 53 16.70 15.75 0.39
C VAL A 53 16.14 16.66 1.49
N GLU A 54 15.55 16.11 2.54
CA GLU A 54 14.98 16.91 3.63
C GLU A 54 16.06 17.65 4.43
N ALA A 55 17.17 16.97 4.75
CA ALA A 55 18.33 17.60 5.37
C ALA A 55 18.90 18.75 4.51
N HIS A 56 18.93 18.56 3.19
CA HIS A 56 19.37 19.60 2.27
C HIS A 56 18.38 20.76 2.19
N ASN A 57 17.07 20.51 2.18
CA ASN A 57 16.03 21.53 2.20
C ASN A 57 16.13 22.43 3.43
N GLY A 58 16.41 21.86 4.61
CA GLY A 58 16.63 22.63 5.83
C GLY A 58 17.82 23.59 5.71
N SER A 59 18.91 23.14 5.09
CA SER A 59 20.09 23.98 4.84
C SER A 59 19.83 25.05 3.77
N LEU A 60 19.09 24.70 2.71
CA LEU A 60 18.69 25.61 1.65
C LEU A 60 17.80 26.74 2.20
N ARG A 61 16.81 26.41 3.05
CA ARG A 61 15.95 27.41 3.71
C ARG A 61 16.75 28.39 4.57
N ARG A 62 17.73 27.88 5.34
CA ARG A 62 18.62 28.72 6.16
C ARG A 62 19.46 29.67 5.29
N MET A 63 20.06 29.17 4.20
CA MET A 63 20.81 30.01 3.27
C MET A 63 19.94 31.08 2.60
N ILE A 64 18.73 30.72 2.15
CA ILE A 64 17.78 31.65 1.56
C ILE A 64 17.41 32.76 2.55
N ALA A 65 17.15 32.43 3.81
CA ALA A 65 16.81 33.40 4.85
C ALA A 65 17.99 34.34 5.16
N MET A 66 19.21 33.80 5.23
CA MET A 66 20.43 34.57 5.44
C MET A 66 20.66 35.57 4.30
N ILE A 67 20.63 35.11 3.05
CA ILE A 67 20.82 35.97 1.87
C ILE A 67 19.70 37.02 1.78
N ALA A 68 18.45 36.65 2.07
CA ALA A 68 17.36 37.63 2.11
C ALA A 68 17.63 38.73 3.12
N SER A 69 18.11 38.38 4.32
CA SER A 69 18.47 39.35 5.35
C SER A 69 19.65 40.25 4.94
N GLU A 70 20.70 39.70 4.32
CA GLU A 70 21.84 40.46 3.82
C GLU A 70 21.46 41.48 2.73
N GLN A 71 20.44 41.15 1.94
CA GLN A 71 19.89 42.01 0.91
C GLN A 71 18.80 42.98 1.43
N GLY A 72 18.55 43.01 2.74
CA GLY A 72 17.52 43.85 3.36
C GLY A 72 16.09 43.46 2.99
N LEU A 73 15.88 42.22 2.57
CA LEU A 73 14.57 41.70 2.17
C LEU A 73 13.83 41.07 3.35
N ALA A 74 12.50 41.16 3.35
CA ALA A 74 11.64 40.58 4.39
C ALA A 74 11.75 39.04 4.43
N SER A 75 11.60 38.45 5.62
CA SER A 75 11.57 36.99 5.78
C SER A 75 10.45 36.38 4.92
N GLY A 76 10.79 35.42 4.06
CA GLY A 76 9.82 34.75 3.17
C GLY A 76 9.73 35.33 1.75
N VAL A 77 10.61 36.25 1.36
CA VAL A 77 10.71 36.66 -0.05
C VAL A 77 11.00 35.49 -0.98
N THR A 78 10.46 35.57 -2.19
CA THR A 78 10.65 34.51 -3.19
C THR A 78 12.10 34.44 -3.68
N LEU A 79 12.53 33.26 -4.14
CA LEU A 79 13.84 33.07 -4.75
C LEU A 79 14.09 34.03 -5.94
N GLY A 80 13.03 34.45 -6.63
CA GLY A 80 13.12 35.42 -7.73
C GLY A 80 13.45 36.83 -7.26
N SER A 81 12.91 37.24 -6.11
CA SER A 81 13.21 38.53 -5.46
C SER A 81 14.66 38.56 -4.99
N ILE A 82 15.15 37.45 -4.43
CA ILE A 82 16.56 37.29 -4.02
C ILE A 82 17.48 37.32 -5.25
N ALA A 83 17.16 36.56 -6.30
CA ALA A 83 17.94 36.55 -7.54
C ALA A 83 17.99 37.93 -8.22
N ALA A 84 16.92 38.74 -8.09
CA ALA A 84 16.89 40.11 -8.57
C ALA A 84 17.81 41.04 -7.77
N ALA A 85 17.80 40.93 -6.44
CA ALA A 85 18.67 41.73 -5.56
C ALA A 85 20.16 41.41 -5.77
N MET A 86 20.50 40.14 -6.04
CA MET A 86 21.89 39.72 -6.29
C MET A 86 22.38 39.92 -7.74
N GLY A 87 21.54 40.42 -8.66
CA GLY A 87 21.92 40.56 -10.07
C GLY A 87 22.07 39.24 -10.86
N HIS A 88 21.81 38.08 -10.25
CA HIS A 88 21.97 36.74 -10.84
C HIS A 88 20.64 36.10 -11.27
N LYS A 89 19.84 36.81 -12.06
CA LYS A 89 18.49 36.37 -12.44
C LYS A 89 18.46 35.09 -13.29
N GLY A 90 19.40 34.90 -14.23
CA GLY A 90 19.32 33.83 -15.23
C GLY A 90 19.50 32.42 -14.66
N ASP A 91 20.56 32.20 -13.89
CA ASP A 91 20.92 30.85 -13.43
C ASP A 91 20.04 30.33 -12.29
N LEU A 92 19.68 31.19 -11.35
CA LEU A 92 18.80 30.84 -10.23
C LEU A 92 17.39 30.49 -10.68
N VAL A 93 16.83 31.24 -11.63
CA VAL A 93 15.50 30.96 -12.19
C VAL A 93 15.52 29.65 -12.98
N ARG A 94 16.58 29.42 -13.78
CA ARG A 94 16.76 28.16 -14.51
C ARG A 94 16.90 26.96 -13.58
N LEU A 95 17.68 27.06 -12.50
CA LEU A 95 17.83 26.01 -11.50
C LEU A 95 16.54 25.72 -10.76
N ARG A 96 15.81 26.77 -10.35
CA ARG A 96 14.48 26.61 -9.73
C ARG A 96 13.52 25.86 -10.66
N HIS A 97 13.48 26.21 -11.94
CA HIS A 97 12.63 25.52 -12.91
C HIS A 97 13.02 24.04 -13.05
N LYS A 98 14.32 23.74 -13.18
CA LYS A 98 14.81 22.35 -13.22
C LYS A 98 14.42 21.55 -11.97
N LEU A 99 14.53 22.15 -10.78
CA LEU A 99 14.12 21.53 -9.52
C LEU A 99 12.61 21.24 -9.49
N THR A 100 11.78 22.18 -9.92
CA THR A 100 10.33 21.98 -10.00
C THR A 100 9.96 20.84 -10.96
N VAL A 101 10.56 20.80 -12.15
CA VAL A 101 10.32 19.72 -13.12
C VAL A 101 10.78 18.36 -12.56
N ALA A 102 11.93 18.30 -11.90
CA ALA A 102 12.41 17.08 -11.28
C ALA A 102 11.48 16.60 -10.15
N ALA A 103 11.01 17.51 -9.29
CA ALA A 103 10.07 17.19 -8.22
C ALA A 103 8.74 16.65 -8.78
N GLN A 104 8.21 17.26 -9.84
CA GLN A 104 6.97 16.80 -10.48
C GLN A 104 7.12 15.37 -11.01
N ARG A 105 8.22 15.07 -11.71
CA ARG A 105 8.49 13.72 -12.24
C ARG A 105 8.54 12.66 -11.14
N VAL A 106 9.15 13.01 -9.99
CA VAL A 106 9.20 12.13 -8.82
C VAL A 106 7.78 11.88 -8.27
N GLN A 107 6.96 12.92 -8.15
CA GLN A 107 5.57 12.80 -7.68
C GLN A 107 4.72 11.95 -8.62
N ASP A 108 4.78 12.20 -9.92
CA ASP A 108 4.01 11.44 -10.92
C ASP A 108 4.38 9.95 -10.87
N THR A 109 5.67 9.65 -10.82
CA THR A 109 6.17 8.26 -10.74
C THR A 109 5.77 7.60 -9.42
N ALA A 110 5.84 8.33 -8.30
CA ALA A 110 5.40 7.82 -7.01
C ALA A 110 3.89 7.52 -6.98
N ALA A 111 3.06 8.35 -7.61
CA ALA A 111 1.63 8.14 -7.72
C ALA A 111 1.29 6.89 -8.53
N VAL A 112 2.00 6.64 -9.64
CA VAL A 112 1.86 5.41 -10.43
C VAL A 112 2.23 4.19 -9.59
N ASN A 113 3.38 4.22 -8.89
CA ASN A 113 3.82 3.12 -8.03
C ASN A 113 2.82 2.83 -6.90
N SER A 114 2.23 3.87 -6.31
CA SER A 114 1.18 3.73 -5.31
C SER A 114 -0.07 3.06 -5.88
N THR A 115 -0.51 3.50 -7.07
CA THR A 115 -1.69 2.93 -7.75
C THR A 115 -1.51 1.45 -8.07
N ILE A 116 -0.31 1.06 -8.53
CA ILE A 116 0.02 -0.34 -8.80
C ILE A 116 -0.07 -1.15 -7.51
N SER A 117 0.56 -0.68 -6.44
CA SER A 117 0.57 -1.35 -5.13
C SER A 117 -0.84 -1.53 -4.56
N GLU A 118 -1.68 -0.49 -4.66
CA GLU A 118 -3.06 -0.53 -4.17
C GLU A 118 -3.92 -1.53 -4.97
N ARG A 119 -3.77 -1.56 -6.30
CA ARG A 119 -4.48 -2.53 -7.16
C ARG A 119 -4.12 -3.96 -6.79
N PHE A 120 -2.83 -4.26 -6.59
CA PHE A 120 -2.38 -5.57 -6.15
C PHE A 120 -2.98 -5.96 -4.79
N ALA A 121 -2.87 -5.07 -3.79
CA ALA A 121 -3.42 -5.33 -2.45
C ALA A 121 -4.93 -5.57 -2.46
N ARG A 122 -5.67 -4.80 -3.28
CA ARG A 122 -7.12 -4.94 -3.43
C ARG A 122 -7.50 -6.28 -4.05
N THR A 123 -6.84 -6.68 -5.14
CA THR A 123 -7.11 -7.96 -5.81
C THR A 123 -6.84 -9.13 -4.87
N ALA A 124 -5.69 -9.16 -4.20
CA ALA A 124 -5.35 -10.22 -3.23
C ALA A 124 -6.38 -10.31 -2.09
N SER A 125 -6.81 -9.16 -1.55
CA SER A 125 -7.82 -9.10 -0.49
C SER A 125 -9.21 -9.58 -0.95
N MET A 126 -9.60 -9.25 -2.19
CA MET A 126 -10.87 -9.70 -2.77
C MET A 126 -10.90 -11.21 -2.98
N THR A 127 -9.80 -11.78 -3.51
CA THR A 127 -9.64 -13.23 -3.69
C THR A 127 -9.71 -13.95 -2.34
N LEU A 128 -8.92 -13.54 -1.35
CA LEU A 128 -8.95 -14.11 0.00
C LEU A 128 -10.33 -14.02 0.65
N GLY A 129 -11.00 -12.86 0.52
CA GLY A 129 -12.35 -12.67 1.05
C GLY A 129 -13.38 -13.57 0.37
N HIS A 130 -13.26 -13.80 -0.95
CA HIS A 130 -14.15 -14.69 -1.69
C HIS A 130 -13.93 -16.16 -1.29
N LEU A 131 -12.67 -16.60 -1.26
CA LEU A 131 -12.27 -17.95 -0.86
C LEU A 131 -12.70 -18.27 0.57
N SER A 132 -12.44 -17.36 1.52
CA SER A 132 -12.84 -17.53 2.90
C SER A 132 -14.37 -17.68 3.06
N ARG A 133 -15.16 -16.91 2.30
CA ARG A 133 -16.63 -17.05 2.31
C ARG A 133 -17.10 -18.38 1.74
N GLN A 134 -16.46 -18.89 0.68
CA GLN A 134 -16.86 -20.16 0.07
C GLN A 134 -16.49 -21.36 0.94
N ILE A 135 -15.27 -21.40 1.49
CA ILE A 135 -14.81 -22.46 2.40
C ILE A 135 -15.72 -22.53 3.63
N ASN A 136 -16.01 -21.39 4.26
CA ASN A 136 -16.87 -21.32 5.44
C ASN A 136 -18.35 -21.66 5.14
N ARG A 137 -18.84 -21.44 3.91
CA ARG A 137 -20.18 -21.87 3.49
C ARG A 137 -20.25 -23.38 3.20
N SER A 138 -19.18 -23.98 2.69
CA SER A 138 -19.13 -25.44 2.44
C SER A 138 -19.19 -26.26 3.73
N SER A 139 -18.68 -25.72 4.85
CA SER A 139 -18.79 -26.31 6.19
C SER A 139 -20.23 -26.42 6.71
N VAL A 140 -21.21 -25.74 6.11
CA VAL A 140 -22.61 -25.72 6.59
C VAL A 140 -23.39 -26.95 6.10
N TYR A 141 -22.93 -27.64 5.06
CA TYR A 141 -23.64 -28.81 4.50
C TYR A 141 -23.11 -30.17 5.01
N GLY A 142 -22.15 -30.17 5.94
CA GLY A 142 -21.56 -31.39 6.52
C GLY A 142 -21.77 -31.59 8.03
N ALA A 143 -22.48 -30.70 8.73
CA ALA A 143 -22.61 -30.78 10.19
C ALA A 143 -24.00 -30.44 10.73
N SER A 144 -25.07 -30.83 10.04
CA SER A 144 -26.35 -31.04 10.73
C SER A 144 -26.28 -32.34 11.54
N GLY A 145 -25.67 -32.22 12.73
CA GLY A 145 -25.64 -33.28 13.74
C GLY A 145 -25.01 -32.90 15.09
N GLY A 146 -24.39 -31.73 15.25
CA GLY A 146 -23.59 -31.45 16.46
C GLY A 146 -23.89 -30.17 17.25
N TYR A 147 -24.60 -29.19 16.69
CA TYR A 147 -24.74 -27.89 17.37
C TYR A 147 -26.17 -27.36 17.34
N GLN A 148 -27.00 -27.91 18.24
CA GLN A 148 -28.17 -27.30 18.88
C GLN A 148 -28.68 -28.39 19.83
N GLN A 149 -28.61 -28.29 21.16
CA GLN A 149 -29.18 -27.22 21.97
C GLN A 149 -28.67 -27.38 23.42
N ARG A 150 -27.70 -26.56 23.85
CA ARG A 150 -27.62 -26.18 25.27
C ARG A 150 -28.00 -24.71 25.33
N SER A 151 -29.30 -24.47 25.49
CA SER A 151 -29.83 -23.18 25.87
C SER A 151 -29.29 -22.79 27.25
N SER A 152 -28.77 -21.58 27.28
CA SER A 152 -28.32 -20.76 28.40
C SER A 152 -29.26 -20.71 29.62
N VAL A 153 -28.73 -20.13 30.71
CA VAL A 153 -29.36 -19.61 31.95
C VAL A 153 -29.33 -20.64 33.11
N ALA A 154 -28.64 -20.45 34.24
CA ALA A 154 -28.34 -19.24 35.00
C ALA A 154 -26.97 -19.31 35.71
N VAL A 155 -26.15 -18.27 35.53
CA VAL A 155 -25.15 -17.87 36.54
C VAL A 155 -25.77 -16.67 37.26
N MET A 156 -26.38 -16.90 38.41
CA MET A 156 -26.63 -15.84 39.39
C MET A 156 -25.39 -15.74 40.28
N ILE A 157 -24.55 -14.74 40.01
CA ILE A 157 -23.56 -14.25 40.98
C ILE A 157 -23.90 -12.78 41.24
N ASN A 158 -24.43 -12.52 42.44
CA ASN A 158 -24.37 -11.27 43.20
C ASN A 158 -24.37 -11.73 44.67
N ARG A 159 -23.22 -11.89 45.33
CA ARG A 159 -22.41 -10.89 46.05
C ARG A 159 -23.20 -10.15 47.15
N GLU A 160 -22.74 -10.37 48.39
CA GLU A 160 -22.93 -9.57 49.63
C GLU A 160 -24.22 -9.79 50.46
N ALA A 161 -24.11 -10.60 51.53
CA ALA A 161 -24.30 -10.27 52.96
C ALA A 161 -24.33 -11.56 53.81
#